data_AF-A0A1H5VDI2-F1
#
_entry.id   AF-A0A1H5VDI2-F1
#
_cell.length_a   1.000
_cell.length_b   1.000
_cell.length_c   1.000
_cell.angle_alpha   90.00
_cell.angle_beta   90.00
_cell.angle_gamma   90.00
#
_symmetry.space_group_name_H-M   'P 1'
#
loop_
_entity.id
_entity.type
_entity.pdbx_description
1 polymer ?
#
loop_
_entity_poly.entity_id
_entity_poly.type
_entity_poly.pdbx_seq_one_letter_code
_entity_poly.pdbx_strand_id
1 'polypeptide(L)'
;MTRLAPPRPADPVPSRDGAPDRLPVSGCAVRLGTGSEGRPALEVYGPGGALIDVMVADSLGAAALRGGVRGRAGRRSAESWAVAWGHLPYGRDVPVVRFRSACGDRPGDTVVVAGAFWVSEASGPSRSVTVRAAGVRTVTARLYRIPGRWA
;
A
#
# COMPACT_ATOMS: atom_id res chain seq x y z
N MET A 1 -32.35 -35.27 -19.04
CA MET A 1 -31.15 -34.46 -19.37
C MET A 1 -31.08 -33.29 -18.40
N THR A 2 -30.36 -33.43 -17.29
CA THR A 2 -30.28 -32.41 -16.24
C THR A 2 -29.03 -31.56 -16.49
N ARG A 3 -29.20 -30.29 -16.88
CA ARG A 3 -28.09 -29.33 -17.00
C ARG A 3 -27.57 -28.99 -15.61
N LEU A 4 -26.28 -29.27 -15.36
CA LEU A 4 -25.55 -28.73 -14.22
C LEU A 4 -25.54 -27.19 -14.34
N ALA A 5 -25.97 -26.50 -13.29
CA ALA A 5 -25.79 -25.05 -13.18
C ALA A 5 -24.29 -24.72 -13.11
N PRO A 6 -23.83 -23.61 -13.72
CA PRO A 6 -22.44 -23.18 -13.60
C PRO A 6 -22.09 -22.88 -12.12
N PRO A 7 -20.85 -23.14 -11.69
CA PRO A 7 -20.44 -22.82 -10.32
C PRO A 7 -20.62 -21.32 -10.07
N ARG A 8 -21.23 -20.97 -8.93
CA ARG A 8 -21.30 -19.58 -8.46
C ARG A 8 -19.88 -19.00 -8.44
N PRO A 9 -19.67 -17.74 -8.88
CA PRO A 9 -18.40 -17.06 -8.64
C PRO A 9 -18.13 -17.12 -7.13
N ALA A 10 -16.93 -17.55 -6.76
CA ALA A 10 -16.53 -17.66 -5.37
C ALA A 10 -16.81 -16.32 -4.67
N ASP A 11 -17.50 -16.38 -3.53
CA ASP A 11 -17.67 -15.21 -2.67
C ASP A 11 -16.28 -14.63 -2.35
N PRO A 12 -16.13 -13.29 -2.30
CA PRO A 12 -14.87 -12.69 -1.89
C PRO A 12 -14.51 -13.24 -0.51
N VAL A 13 -13.35 -13.90 -0.43
CA VAL A 13 -12.81 -14.40 0.84
C VAL A 13 -12.65 -13.18 1.75
N PRO A 14 -13.32 -13.13 2.92
CA PRO A 14 -13.22 -11.99 3.82
C PRO A 14 -11.76 -11.80 4.26
N SER A 15 -11.27 -10.58 4.10
CA SER A 15 -9.91 -10.13 4.41
C SER A 15 -9.57 -10.51 5.86
N ARG A 16 -8.64 -11.45 6.04
CA ARG A 16 -8.43 -12.09 7.34
C ARG A 16 -7.70 -11.24 8.38
N ASP A 17 -7.13 -10.08 8.05
CA ASP A 17 -6.46 -9.23 9.03
C ASP A 17 -6.46 -7.75 8.59
N GLY A 18 -7.58 -7.04 8.80
CA GLY A 18 -7.66 -5.58 9.01
C GLY A 18 -7.26 -4.61 7.89
N ALA A 19 -6.64 -5.05 6.78
CA ALA A 19 -6.31 -4.18 5.66
C ALA A 19 -7.50 -4.00 4.71
N PRO A 20 -7.74 -2.79 4.19
CA PRO A 20 -8.71 -2.62 3.12
C PRO A 20 -8.20 -3.31 1.84
N ASP A 21 -9.05 -4.16 1.24
CA ASP A 21 -8.76 -4.80 -0.05
C ASP A 21 -8.42 -3.78 -1.14
N ARG A 22 -8.99 -2.58 -1.05
CA ARG A 22 -8.66 -1.42 -1.88
C ARG A 22 -8.56 -0.15 -1.04
N LEU A 23 -7.52 0.63 -1.30
CA LEU A 23 -7.32 1.94 -0.72
C LEU A 23 -8.27 2.96 -1.40
N PRO A 24 -9.06 3.73 -0.63
CA PRO A 24 -10.15 4.56 -1.16
C PRO A 24 -9.72 5.70 -2.09
N VAL A 25 -8.52 6.28 -1.91
CA VAL A 25 -8.06 7.42 -2.72
C VAL A 25 -7.40 6.95 -4.01
N SER A 26 -6.49 5.98 -3.91
CA SER A 26 -5.68 5.52 -5.02
C SER A 26 -6.34 4.43 -5.86
N GLY A 27 -7.25 3.64 -5.27
CA GLY A 27 -7.79 2.43 -5.86
C GLY A 27 -6.81 1.25 -5.89
N CYS A 28 -5.57 1.45 -5.43
CA CYS A 28 -4.58 0.39 -5.24
C CYS A 28 -5.14 -0.68 -4.29
N ALA A 29 -4.78 -1.93 -4.53
CA ALA A 29 -5.20 -3.03 -3.68
C ALA A 29 -4.05 -3.50 -2.78
N VAL A 30 -4.40 -3.90 -1.56
CA VAL A 30 -3.46 -4.46 -0.60
C VAL A 30 -3.99 -5.80 -0.15
N ARG A 31 -3.15 -6.82 -0.19
CA ARG A 31 -3.53 -8.18 0.21
C ARG A 31 -2.52 -8.76 1.16
N LEU A 32 -3.02 -9.62 2.04
CA LEU A 32 -2.21 -10.45 2.90
C LEU A 32 -2.13 -11.85 2.31
N GLY A 33 -0.91 -12.25 2.01
CA GLY A 33 -0.54 -13.60 1.65
C GLY A 33 0.32 -14.25 2.73
N THR A 34 0.75 -15.46 2.43
CA THR A 34 1.68 -16.23 3.27
C THR A 34 2.98 -16.38 2.51
N GLY A 35 4.06 -15.79 3.03
CA GLY A 35 5.42 -15.95 2.53
C GLY A 35 6.07 -17.26 2.99
N SER A 36 7.34 -17.44 2.62
CA SER A 36 8.13 -18.60 3.03
C SER A 36 8.18 -18.74 4.56
N GLU A 37 8.10 -19.98 5.04
CA GLU A 37 8.05 -20.33 6.48
C GLU A 37 6.77 -19.85 7.20
N GLY A 38 5.66 -19.62 6.48
CA GLY A 38 4.39 -19.23 7.10
C GLY A 38 4.32 -17.77 7.54
N ARG A 39 5.33 -16.96 7.20
CA ARG A 39 5.40 -15.55 7.61
C ARG A 39 4.37 -14.71 6.85
N PRO A 40 3.71 -13.73 7.49
CA PRO A 40 2.83 -12.81 6.78
C PRO A 40 3.55 -12.15 5.61
N ALA A 41 2.88 -12.02 4.47
CA ALA A 41 3.38 -11.28 3.32
C ALA A 41 2.36 -10.21 2.89
N LEU A 42 2.82 -8.99 2.69
CA LEU A 42 2.05 -7.91 2.12
C LEU A 42 2.27 -7.87 0.60
N GLU A 43 1.18 -7.98 -0.15
CA GLU A 43 1.17 -7.78 -1.59
C GLU A 43 0.53 -6.43 -1.90
N VAL A 44 1.21 -5.63 -2.73
CA VAL A 44 0.73 -4.30 -3.13
C VAL A 44 0.47 -4.32 -4.63
N TYR A 45 -0.75 -3.97 -5.00
CA TYR A 45 -1.22 -3.95 -6.37
C TYR A 45 -1.59 -2.53 -6.80
N GLY A 46 -1.29 -2.21 -8.05
CA GLY A 46 -1.78 -1.00 -8.68
C GLY A 46 -3.30 -1.05 -8.86
N PRO A 47 -3.94 0.08 -9.19
CA PRO A 47 -5.40 0.13 -9.30
C PRO A 47 -5.97 -0.79 -10.40
N GLY A 48 -5.19 -0.99 -11.48
CA GLY A 48 -5.47 -1.95 -12.55
C GLY A 48 -5.14 -3.41 -12.22
N GLY A 49 -4.77 -3.74 -10.98
CA GLY A 49 -4.52 -5.10 -10.51
C GLY A 49 -3.12 -5.66 -10.82
N ALA A 50 -2.21 -4.87 -11.37
CA ALA A 50 -0.82 -5.28 -11.56
C ALA A 50 -0.08 -5.32 -10.22
N LEU A 51 0.61 -6.43 -9.93
CA LEU A 51 1.46 -6.55 -8.74
C LEU A 51 2.64 -5.57 -8.85
N ILE A 52 2.82 -4.74 -7.83
CA ILE A 52 3.88 -3.72 -7.77
C ILE A 52 5.02 -4.18 -6.87
N ASP A 53 4.68 -4.70 -5.68
CA ASP A 53 5.66 -5.08 -4.67
C ASP A 53 5.11 -6.18 -3.77
N VAL A 54 6.03 -6.96 -3.19
CA VAL A 54 5.74 -7.96 -2.18
C VAL A 54 6.75 -7.80 -1.04
N MET A 55 6.25 -7.74 0.19
CA MET A 55 7.06 -7.70 1.39
C MET A 55 6.71 -8.90 2.26
N VAL A 56 7.70 -9.65 2.71
CA VAL A 56 7.50 -10.71 3.71
C VAL A 56 7.95 -10.18 5.06
N ALA A 57 7.16 -10.39 6.11
CA ALA A 57 7.50 -9.96 7.45
C ALA A 57 8.86 -10.55 7.86
N ASP A 58 9.79 -9.67 8.23
CA ASP A 58 11.13 -10.06 8.69
C ASP A 58 11.43 -9.40 10.03
N SER A 59 12.09 -10.17 10.90
CA SER A 59 12.55 -9.76 12.22
C SER A 59 13.77 -8.85 12.21
N LEU A 60 14.58 -8.88 11.15
CA LEU A 60 15.90 -8.24 11.12
C LEU A 60 16.03 -7.27 9.94
N GLY A 61 16.33 -6.01 10.23
CA GLY A 61 16.74 -5.02 9.21
C GLY A 61 15.64 -4.55 8.26
N ALA A 62 14.38 -4.84 8.56
CA ALA A 62 13.25 -4.47 7.71
C ALA A 62 13.13 -2.94 7.60
N ALA A 63 13.19 -2.41 6.38
CA ALA A 63 13.16 -0.97 6.14
C ALA A 63 11.78 -0.39 6.52
N ALA A 64 11.78 0.62 7.41
CA ALA A 64 10.55 1.31 7.81
C ALA A 64 9.82 1.94 6.61
N LEU A 65 10.53 2.27 5.52
CA LEU A 65 9.96 2.63 4.23
C LEU A 65 10.55 1.70 3.17
N ARG A 66 9.70 0.89 2.52
CA ARG A 66 10.12 -0.07 1.48
C ARG A 66 9.91 0.48 0.09
N GLY A 67 8.77 1.13 -0.14
CA GLY A 67 8.33 1.52 -1.46
C GLY A 67 7.23 2.57 -1.43
N GLY A 68 6.98 3.14 -2.61
CA GLY A 68 5.88 4.06 -2.79
C GLY A 68 5.72 4.47 -4.24
N VAL A 69 4.48 4.70 -4.61
CA VAL A 69 4.05 5.02 -5.96
C VAL A 69 3.14 6.23 -5.98
N ARG A 70 2.97 6.79 -7.17
CA ARG A 70 2.02 7.86 -7.44
C ARG A 70 1.37 7.66 -8.78
N GLY A 71 0.13 8.11 -8.90
CA GLY A 71 -0.64 8.02 -10.12
C GLY A 71 -1.60 9.18 -10.28
N ARG A 72 -2.48 9.02 -11.26
CA ARG A 72 -3.61 9.89 -11.53
C ARG A 72 -4.80 9.00 -11.82
N ALA A 73 -5.94 9.27 -11.21
CA ALA A 73 -7.21 8.78 -11.70
C ALA A 73 -7.63 9.63 -12.91
N GLY A 74 -8.02 8.97 -14.00
CA GLY A 74 -8.43 9.63 -15.24
C GLY A 74 -7.34 10.41 -15.99
N ARG A 75 -7.75 11.07 -17.08
CA ARG A 75 -6.83 11.85 -17.95
C ARG A 75 -6.49 13.24 -17.38
N ARG A 76 -7.26 13.76 -16.43
CA ARG A 76 -7.05 15.11 -15.86
C ARG A 76 -6.26 15.04 -14.56
N SER A 77 -5.38 16.02 -14.34
CA SER A 77 -4.45 16.06 -13.20
C SER A 77 -5.10 16.25 -11.82
N ALA A 78 -6.39 16.57 -11.77
CA ALA A 78 -7.09 16.91 -10.53
C ALA A 78 -7.19 15.72 -9.55
N GLU A 79 -7.18 14.49 -10.05
CA GLU A 79 -7.30 13.29 -9.22
C GLU A 79 -5.95 12.57 -9.11
N SER A 80 -4.88 13.31 -8.81
CA SER A 80 -3.59 12.70 -8.50
C SER A 80 -3.63 12.01 -7.14
N TRP A 81 -2.86 10.93 -6.97
CA TRP A 81 -2.77 10.19 -5.72
C TRP A 81 -1.35 9.69 -5.48
N ALA A 82 -1.05 9.35 -4.24
CA ALA A 82 0.19 8.71 -3.83
C ALA A 82 -0.07 7.63 -2.79
N VAL A 83 0.72 6.56 -2.83
CA VAL A 83 0.71 5.45 -1.88
C VAL A 83 2.14 5.14 -1.47
N ALA A 84 2.36 4.82 -0.20
CA ALA A 84 3.64 4.34 0.30
C ALA A 84 3.40 3.20 1.29
N TRP A 85 4.40 2.33 1.46
CA TRP A 85 4.32 1.18 2.36
C TRP A 85 5.69 0.82 2.93
N GLY A 86 5.67 0.08 4.02
CA GLY A 86 6.87 -0.44 4.65
C GLY A 86 6.56 -1.38 5.79
N HIS A 87 7.61 -1.80 6.48
CA HIS A 87 7.49 -2.60 7.69
C HIS A 87 7.14 -1.73 8.88
N LEU A 88 6.30 -2.27 9.76
CA LEU A 88 6.07 -1.70 11.07
C LEU A 88 7.28 -2.05 11.96
N PRO A 89 8.00 -1.07 12.53
CA PRO A 89 9.10 -1.36 13.44
C PRO A 89 8.62 -2.09 14.70
N TYR A 90 9.42 -3.04 15.21
CA TYR A 90 9.07 -3.86 16.39
C TYR A 90 8.64 -3.04 17.60
N GLY A 91 7.42 -3.28 18.07
CA GLY A 91 6.86 -2.71 19.30
C GLY A 91 6.42 -1.25 19.20
N ARG A 92 6.08 -0.74 18.01
CA ARG A 92 5.95 0.71 17.79
C ARG A 92 4.65 1.19 17.14
N ASP A 93 4.33 2.42 17.50
CA ASP A 93 3.24 3.26 17.00
C ASP A 93 3.20 3.34 15.48
N VAL A 94 2.01 3.66 14.96
CA VAL A 94 1.78 3.95 13.55
C VAL A 94 2.76 5.04 13.09
N PRO A 95 3.51 4.82 12.00
CA PRO A 95 4.46 5.83 11.52
C PRO A 95 3.75 7.09 11.06
N VAL A 96 4.39 8.24 11.30
CA VAL A 96 3.94 9.51 10.73
C VAL A 96 4.45 9.61 9.29
N VAL A 97 3.52 9.55 8.34
CA VAL A 97 3.80 9.60 6.90
C VAL A 97 3.38 10.97 6.35
N ARG A 98 4.31 11.62 5.62
CA ARG A 98 4.03 12.87 4.91
C ARG A 98 4.40 12.74 3.43
N PHE A 99 3.46 13.11 2.57
CA PHE A 99 3.66 13.16 1.13
C PHE A 99 4.00 14.58 0.70
N ARG A 100 5.11 14.74 -0.02
CA ARG A 100 5.67 16.04 -0.38
C ARG A 100 5.49 16.36 -1.85
N SER A 101 5.11 17.61 -2.10
CA SER A 101 4.87 18.18 -3.42
C SER A 101 5.47 19.58 -3.54
N ALA A 102 5.41 20.18 -4.73
CA ALA A 102 5.80 21.59 -4.89
C ALA A 102 4.84 22.55 -4.16
N CYS A 103 3.60 22.10 -3.90
CA CYS A 103 2.56 22.88 -3.24
C CYS A 103 2.56 22.69 -1.71
N GLY A 104 3.53 21.96 -1.16
CA GLY A 104 3.63 21.65 0.27
C GLY A 104 3.48 20.16 0.60
N ASP A 105 3.46 19.90 1.91
CA ASP A 105 3.45 18.57 2.51
C ASP A 105 2.07 18.23 3.07
N ARG A 106 1.60 17.02 2.79
CA ARG A 106 0.30 16.52 3.26
C ARG A 106 0.48 15.29 4.15
N PRO A 107 -0.31 15.14 5.21
CA PRO A 107 -0.37 13.88 5.94
C PRO A 107 -0.90 12.78 5.00
N GLY A 108 -0.43 11.57 5.20
CA GLY A 108 -1.01 10.38 4.60
C GLY A 108 -1.95 9.67 5.57
N ASP A 109 -3.07 9.18 5.06
CA ASP A 109 -3.96 8.30 5.80
C ASP A 109 -3.27 6.95 5.91
N THR A 110 -2.89 6.55 7.12
CA THR A 110 -2.01 5.40 7.37
C THR A 110 -2.77 4.29 8.08
N VAL A 111 -2.69 3.08 7.54
CA VAL A 111 -3.27 1.87 8.11
C VAL A 111 -2.16 0.87 8.46
N VAL A 112 -2.31 0.18 9.58
CA VAL A 112 -1.46 -0.95 9.98
C VAL A 112 -2.09 -2.23 9.46
N VAL A 113 -1.26 -3.12 8.90
CA VAL A 113 -1.68 -4.36 8.27
C VAL A 113 -0.98 -5.53 8.95
N ALA A 114 -1.78 -6.50 9.44
CA ALA A 114 -1.31 -7.67 10.19
C ALA A 114 -0.32 -7.38 11.34
N GLY A 115 -0.35 -6.17 11.91
CA GLY A 115 0.60 -5.76 12.97
C GLY A 115 2.09 -5.77 12.56
N ALA A 116 2.39 -5.97 11.28
CA ALA A 116 3.75 -6.15 10.76
C ALA A 116 4.10 -5.16 9.64
N PHE A 117 3.10 -4.58 9.00
CA PHE A 117 3.26 -3.64 7.90
C PHE A 117 2.42 -2.39 8.12
N TRP A 118 2.74 -1.36 7.35
CA TRP A 118 1.87 -0.20 7.21
C TRP A 118 1.74 0.17 5.74
N VAL A 119 0.60 0.76 5.40
CA VAL A 119 0.33 1.36 4.09
C VAL A 119 -0.26 2.73 4.34
N SER A 120 0.13 3.72 3.53
CA SER A 120 -0.40 5.06 3.62
C SER A 120 -0.72 5.61 2.24
N GLU A 121 -1.82 6.35 2.12
CA GLU A 121 -2.16 7.07 0.91
C GLU A 121 -2.50 8.54 1.14
N ALA A 122 -2.41 9.34 0.09
CA ALA A 122 -2.82 10.73 0.10
C ALA A 122 -3.37 11.17 -1.26
N SER A 123 -4.33 12.09 -1.21
CA SER A 123 -4.83 12.77 -2.39
C SER A 123 -3.91 13.92 -2.81
N GLY A 124 -3.87 14.14 -4.12
CA GLY A 124 -3.13 15.22 -4.77
C GLY A 124 -1.73 14.81 -5.26
N PRO A 125 -1.07 15.74 -5.96
CA PRO A 125 0.24 15.49 -6.55
C PRO A 125 1.29 15.36 -5.45
N SER A 126 2.08 14.31 -5.51
CA SER A 126 3.25 14.11 -4.63
C SER A 126 4.44 13.63 -5.46
N ARG A 127 5.66 13.85 -4.98
CA ARG A 127 6.92 13.41 -5.64
C ARG A 127 7.83 12.61 -4.73
N SER A 128 7.64 12.74 -3.42
CA SER A 128 8.39 12.03 -2.40
C SER A 128 7.51 11.80 -1.19
N VAL A 129 7.94 10.87 -0.35
CA VAL A 129 7.34 10.56 0.94
C VAL A 129 8.42 10.61 2.02
N THR A 130 8.06 11.15 3.18
CA THR A 130 8.88 11.15 4.38
C THR A 130 8.17 10.34 5.45
N VAL A 131 8.90 9.41 6.07
CA VAL A 131 8.41 8.52 7.10
C VAL A 131 9.19 8.76 8.38
N ARG A 132 8.47 9.02 9.47
CA ARG A 132 9.02 9.08 10.83
C ARG A 132 8.36 7.99 11.66
N ALA A 133 9.18 7.11 12.23
CA ALA A 133 8.74 6.10 13.18
C ALA A 133 9.64 6.18 14.42
N ALA A 134 9.11 5.87 15.59
CA ALA A 134 9.89 5.92 16.83
C ALA A 134 11.12 5.01 16.71
N GLY A 135 12.28 5.47 17.18
CA GLY A 135 13.54 4.69 17.18
C GLY A 135 14.04 4.22 15.81
N VAL A 136 13.49 4.73 14.72
CA VAL A 136 14.03 4.57 13.37
C VAL A 136 14.41 5.95 12.85
N ARG A 137 15.54 6.05 12.13
CA ARG A 137 15.93 7.28 11.45
C ARG A 137 14.82 7.71 10.50
N THR A 138 14.52 9.00 10.46
CA THR A 138 13.59 9.55 9.46
C THR A 138 14.07 9.22 8.05
N VAL A 139 13.22 8.62 7.24
CA VAL A 139 13.54 8.21 5.86
C VAL A 139 12.73 9.06 4.90
N THR A 140 13.35 9.49 3.79
CA THR A 140 12.65 10.14 2.68
C THR A 140 13.00 9.44 1.38
N ALA A 141 11.99 9.11 0.57
CA ALA A 141 12.19 8.47 -0.73
C ALA A 141 11.34 9.13 -1.82
N ARG A 142 11.76 8.94 -3.07
CA ARG A 142 10.98 9.33 -4.25
C ARG A 142 9.85 8.33 -4.50
N LEU A 143 8.72 8.82 -5.00
CA LEU A 143 7.60 7.98 -5.40
C LEU A 143 7.75 7.60 -6.88
N TYR A 144 7.64 6.31 -7.16
CA TYR A 144 7.62 5.81 -8.53
C TYR A 144 6.32 6.20 -9.22
N ARG A 145 6.39 6.70 -10.45
CA ARG A 145 5.20 7.07 -11.20
C ARG A 145 4.65 5.83 -11.90
N ILE A 146 3.42 5.45 -11.59
CA ILE A 146 2.71 4.42 -12.32
C ILE A 146 2.10 5.06 -13.58
N PRO A 147 2.33 4.50 -14.79
CA PRO A 147 1.67 4.96 -16.00
C PRO A 147 0.16 4.75 -15.91
N GLY A 148 -0.64 5.68 -16.44
CA GLY A 148 -2.11 5.61 -16.38
C GLY A 148 -2.75 4.42 -17.09
N ARG A 149 -1.97 3.56 -17.76
CA ARG A 149 -2.43 2.28 -18.33
C ARG A 149 -2.52 1.15 -17.29
N TRP A 150 -1.98 1.38 -16.09
CA TRP A 150 -1.96 0.45 -14.95
C TRP A 150 -2.74 0.99 -13.74
N ALA A 151 -3.37 2.15 -13.91
CA ALA A 151 -4.19 2.86 -12.93
C ALA A 151 -5.67 2.82 -13.31
#